data_AF-A0A7X8E7Q9-F1
#
_entry.id   AF-A0A7X8E7Q9-F1
#
_cell.length_a   1.000
_cell.length_b   1.000
_cell.length_c   1.000
_cell.angle_alpha   90.00
_cell.angle_beta   90.00
_cell.angle_gamma   90.00
#
_symmetry.space_group_name_H-M   'P 1'
#
loop_
_entity.id
_entity.type
_entity.pdbx_description
1 polymer ?
#
loop_
_entity_poly.entity_id
_entity_poly.type
_entity_poly.pdbx_seq_one_letter_code
_entity_poly.pdbx_strand_id
1 'polypeptide(L)'
;MIEYIRGDLLIRSDFEIRTFMEEGRDIDLFIPIDNRTLNLSIEGLPDFMDSRIQLNEVRNIIIRFSMEEDNNYCTIHFLKSIDLQSATMNFIIDYSEHYIKLERKEYCVEMHILKR
;
A
#
# COMPACT_ATOMS: atom_id res chain seq x y z
N MET A 1 -16.27 1.56 2.11
CA MET A 1 -14.90 2.00 2.41
C MET A 1 -14.55 1.57 3.82
N ILE A 2 -13.49 0.78 3.94
CA ILE A 2 -12.90 0.25 5.18
C ILE A 2 -11.78 1.22 5.59
N GLU A 3 -11.67 1.50 6.88
CA GLU A 3 -10.54 2.24 7.44
C GLU A 3 -9.72 1.31 8.33
N TYR A 4 -8.40 1.30 8.14
CA TYR A 4 -7.43 0.68 9.02
C TYR A 4 -6.58 1.79 9.65
N ILE A 5 -6.54 1.80 10.97
CA ILE A 5 -5.77 2.78 11.76
C ILE A 5 -4.96 2.01 12.79
N ARG A 6 -3.64 2.15 12.76
CA ARG A 6 -2.74 1.60 13.78
C ARG A 6 -1.47 2.44 13.90
N GLY A 7 -1.20 2.97 15.09
CA GLY A 7 -0.20 4.04 15.25
C GLY A 7 -0.59 5.25 14.41
N ASP A 8 0.39 5.86 13.74
CA ASP A 8 0.11 6.92 12.78
C ASP A 8 -0.38 6.38 11.43
N LEU A 9 -0.21 5.09 11.11
CA LEU A 9 -0.60 4.55 9.79
C LEU A 9 -2.11 4.57 9.58
N LEU A 10 -2.56 5.29 8.55
CA LEU A 10 -3.95 5.34 8.08
C LEU A 10 -4.06 4.78 6.67
N ILE A 11 -4.92 3.78 6.49
CA ILE A 11 -5.26 3.21 5.18
C ILE A 11 -6.78 3.25 5.00
N ARG A 12 -7.24 3.85 3.90
CA ARG A 12 -8.64 3.81 3.45
C ARG A 12 -8.74 2.88 2.26
N SER A 13 -9.60 1.88 2.30
CA SER A 13 -9.61 0.83 1.29
C SER A 13 -11.02 0.34 0.96
N ASP A 14 -11.30 0.14 -0.33
CA ASP A 14 -12.46 -0.65 -0.79
C ASP A 14 -12.21 -2.17 -0.73
N PHE A 15 -10.97 -2.57 -0.42
CA PHE A 15 -10.53 -3.95 -0.27
C PHE A 15 -10.36 -4.29 1.21
N GLU A 16 -10.59 -5.54 1.56
CA GLU A 16 -10.32 -6.05 2.89
C GLU A 16 -8.83 -5.94 3.24
N ILE A 17 -8.54 -5.49 4.46
CA ILE A 17 -7.19 -5.39 5.01
C ILE A 17 -7.07 -6.43 6.13
N ARG A 18 -6.15 -7.37 5.98
CA ARG A 18 -5.91 -8.43 6.97
C ARG A 18 -4.54 -8.25 7.59
N THR A 19 -4.44 -8.36 8.92
CA THR A 19 -3.15 -8.60 9.58
C THR A 19 -2.74 -10.04 9.26
N PHE A 20 -1.64 -10.20 8.53
CA PHE A 20 -1.13 -11.51 8.11
C PHE A 20 -0.13 -12.07 9.12
N MET A 21 0.74 -11.21 9.65
CA MET A 21 1.76 -11.57 10.62
C MET A 21 1.99 -10.40 11.57
N GLU A 22 2.17 -10.71 12.85
CA GLU A 22 2.47 -9.76 13.91
C GLU A 22 3.57 -10.39 14.77
N GLU A 23 4.81 -9.95 14.58
CA GLU A 23 5.99 -10.45 15.29
C GLU A 23 6.57 -9.32 16.15
N GLY A 24 6.23 -9.34 17.44
CA GLY A 24 6.65 -8.28 18.36
C GLY A 24 6.03 -6.94 17.98
N ARG A 25 6.83 -6.04 17.39
CA ARG A 25 6.40 -4.72 16.93
C ARG A 25 6.16 -4.64 15.43
N ASP A 26 6.61 -5.64 14.67
CA ASP A 26 6.50 -5.63 13.22
C ASP A 26 5.18 -6.27 12.78
N ILE A 27 4.51 -5.61 11.84
CA ILE A 27 3.18 -5.96 11.36
C ILE A 27 3.18 -6.01 9.83
N ASP A 28 2.76 -7.15 9.29
CA ASP A 28 2.49 -7.33 7.87
C ASP A 28 0.97 -7.28 7.61
N LEU A 29 0.54 -6.33 6.79
CA LEU A 29 -0.82 -6.27 6.26
C LEU A 29 -0.86 -6.93 4.89
N PHE A 30 -1.92 -7.68 4.63
CA PHE A 30 -2.19 -8.33 3.37
C PHE A 30 -3.52 -7.85 2.78
N ILE A 31 -3.48 -7.32 1.57
CA ILE A 31 -4.62 -6.74 0.86
C ILE A 31 -4.75 -7.41 -0.52
N PRO A 32 -5.68 -8.37 -0.69
CA PRO A 32 -5.94 -8.98 -1.99
C PRO A 32 -6.75 -8.04 -2.89
N ILE A 33 -6.36 -7.91 -4.16
CA ILE A 33 -6.99 -6.98 -5.13
C ILE A 33 -7.43 -7.62 -6.46
N ASP A 34 -7.46 -8.95 -6.56
CA ASP A 34 -8.08 -9.73 -7.65
C ASP A 34 -7.45 -9.62 -9.07
N ASN A 35 -6.13 -9.77 -9.21
CA ASN A 35 -5.39 -9.74 -10.49
C ASN A 35 -5.81 -8.56 -11.39
N ARG A 36 -5.49 -7.35 -10.93
CA ARG A 36 -5.90 -6.10 -11.57
C ARG A 36 -4.69 -5.27 -11.99
N THR A 37 -4.91 -4.39 -12.96
CA THR A 37 -4.03 -3.25 -13.17
C THR A 37 -4.13 -2.32 -11.97
N LEU A 38 -2.98 -1.95 -11.39
CA LEU A 38 -2.89 -0.97 -10.31
C LEU A 38 -2.25 0.32 -10.83
N ASN A 39 -2.94 1.43 -10.61
CA ASN A 39 -2.48 2.77 -10.90
C ASN A 39 -2.08 3.43 -9.58
N LEU A 40 -0.78 3.66 -9.38
CA LEU A 40 -0.22 4.28 -8.20
C LEU A 40 0.01 5.77 -8.45
N SER A 41 -0.68 6.62 -7.70
CA SER A 41 -0.46 8.06 -7.64
C SER A 41 0.20 8.41 -6.31
N ILE A 42 1.28 9.17 -6.36
CA ILE A 42 1.98 9.64 -5.15
C ILE A 42 1.97 11.16 -5.18
N GLU A 43 1.37 11.77 -4.15
CA GLU A 43 1.37 13.21 -4.00
C GLU A 43 2.79 13.71 -3.69
N GLY A 44 3.24 14.76 -4.38
CA GLY A 44 4.58 15.32 -4.20
C GLY A 44 5.69 14.60 -5.00
N LEU A 45 5.34 13.84 -6.04
CA LEU A 45 6.34 13.38 -7.01
C LEU A 45 7.07 14.56 -7.67
N PRO A 46 8.34 14.39 -8.08
CA PRO A 46 9.05 15.41 -8.84
C PRO A 46 8.34 15.77 -10.15
N ASP A 47 8.41 17.04 -10.57
CA ASP A 47 7.70 17.56 -11.75
C ASP A 47 7.99 16.82 -13.08
N PHE A 48 9.10 16.07 -13.17
CA PHE A 48 9.42 15.26 -14.34
C PHE A 48 8.66 13.91 -14.37
N MET A 49 8.02 13.52 -13.27
CA MET A 49 7.16 12.34 -13.17
C MET A 49 5.70 12.79 -13.09
N ASP A 50 4.96 12.56 -14.17
CA ASP A 50 3.54 12.90 -14.22
C ASP A 50 2.63 11.75 -13.73
N SER A 51 1.43 12.13 -13.31
CA SER A 51 0.22 11.35 -13.04
C SER A 51 0.34 10.09 -12.18
N ARG A 52 0.97 9.02 -12.66
CA ARG A 52 0.93 7.69 -12.02
C ARG A 52 2.04 6.74 -12.48
N ILE A 53 2.38 5.81 -11.60
CA ILE A 53 3.12 4.58 -11.91
C ILE A 53 2.09 3.46 -12.09
N GLN A 54 2.14 2.74 -13.21
CA GLN A 54 1.19 1.66 -13.49
C GLN A 54 1.85 0.29 -13.38
N LEU A 55 1.22 -0.63 -12.63
CA LEU A 55 1.61 -2.02 -12.50
C LEU A 55 0.51 -2.92 -13.08
N ASN A 56 0.90 -3.83 -13.96
CA ASN A 56 -0.02 -4.79 -14.56
C ASN A 56 -0.02 -6.10 -13.74
N GLU A 57 -1.19 -6.73 -13.65
CA GLU A 57 -1.37 -8.06 -13.04
C GLU A 57 -1.04 -8.14 -11.54
N VAL A 58 -1.31 -7.06 -10.79
CA VAL A 58 -1.13 -7.08 -9.33
C VAL A 58 -2.27 -7.88 -8.70
N ARG A 59 -1.91 -8.86 -7.87
CA ARG A 59 -2.87 -9.71 -7.16
C ARG A 59 -3.01 -9.33 -5.70
N ASN A 60 -1.91 -8.98 -5.06
CA ASN A 60 -1.86 -8.69 -3.63
C ASN A 60 -0.96 -7.50 -3.36
N ILE A 61 -1.30 -6.75 -2.32
CA ILE A 61 -0.45 -5.71 -1.74
C ILE A 61 -0.06 -6.18 -0.34
N ILE A 62 1.24 -6.13 -0.02
CA ILE A 62 1.73 -6.29 1.35
C ILE A 62 2.24 -4.93 1.83
N ILE A 63 1.79 -4.51 3.01
CA ILE A 63 2.29 -3.31 3.68
C ILE A 63 2.91 -3.75 5.01
N ARG A 64 4.21 -3.50 5.15
CA ARG A 64 5.00 -3.86 6.33
C ARG A 64 5.36 -2.61 7.10
N PHE A 65 5.02 -2.56 8.37
CA PHE A 65 5.34 -1.42 9.23
C PHE A 65 5.67 -1.89 10.64
N SER A 66 6.28 -1.02 11.43
CA SER A 66 6.62 -1.30 12.82
C SER A 66 5.85 -0.39 13.77
N MET A 67 5.56 -0.90 14.97
CA MET A 67 4.98 -0.17 16.09
C MET A 67 6.04 0.41 17.03
N GLU A 68 7.30 0.48 16.59
CA GLU A 68 8.34 1.21 17.31
C GLU A 68 8.01 2.71 17.38
N GLU A 69 8.25 3.31 18.54
CA GLU A 69 8.11 4.76 18.71
C GLU A 69 8.97 5.51 17.69
N ASP A 70 8.44 6.60 17.15
CA ASP A 70 9.06 7.44 16.12
C ASP A 70 9.41 6.73 14.79
N ASN A 71 8.92 5.50 14.56
CA ASN A 71 9.11 4.78 13.30
C ASN A 71 7.87 4.85 12.40
N ASN A 72 7.80 5.92 11.60
CA ASN A 72 6.72 6.15 10.64
C ASN A 72 7.03 5.66 9.22
N TYR A 73 7.87 4.64 9.07
CA TYR A 73 8.19 4.04 7.77
C TYR A 73 7.43 2.74 7.52
N CYS A 74 6.91 2.59 6.31
CA CYS A 74 6.38 1.30 5.85
C CYS A 74 6.94 0.92 4.49
N THR A 75 7.09 -0.38 4.27
CA THR A 75 7.44 -0.95 2.95
C THR A 75 6.18 -1.47 2.30
N ILE A 76 5.96 -1.08 1.04
CA ILE A 76 4.81 -1.52 0.24
C ILE A 76 5.33 -2.44 -0.87
N HIS A 77 4.79 -3.65 -0.95
CA HIS A 77 5.12 -4.64 -1.99
C HIS A 77 3.89 -4.93 -2.85
N PHE A 78 4.06 -4.93 -4.19
CA PHE A 78 3.04 -5.34 -5.14
C PHE A 78 3.36 -6.71 -5.73
N LEU A 79 2.51 -7.70 -5.47
CA LEU A 79 2.79 -9.09 -5.79
C LEU A 79 1.95 -9.60 -6.96
N LYS A 80 2.57 -10.39 -7.85
CA LYS A 80 1.87 -11.15 -8.91
C LYS A 80 1.33 -12.49 -8.45
N SER A 81 1.83 -13.02 -7.34
CA SER A 81 1.34 -14.24 -6.68
C SER A 81 1.26 -14.02 -5.17
N ILE A 82 1.02 -15.08 -4.39
CA ILE A 82 0.99 -14.98 -2.92
C ILE A 82 2.40 -14.93 -2.31
N ASP A 83 3.42 -15.34 -3.05
CA ASP A 83 4.80 -15.36 -2.60
C ASP A 83 5.40 -13.95 -2.64
N LEU A 84 6.09 -13.53 -1.58
CA LEU A 84 6.77 -12.24 -1.52
C LEU A 84 7.87 -12.12 -2.59
N GLN A 85 8.50 -13.22 -2.99
CA GLN A 85 9.47 -13.22 -4.10
C GLN A 85 8.83 -12.86 -5.45
N SER A 86 7.49 -12.88 -5.53
CA SER A 86 6.74 -12.42 -6.71
C SER A 86 6.52 -10.90 -6.75
N ALA A 87 7.19 -10.14 -5.88
CA ALA A 87 7.14 -8.70 -5.90
C ALA A 87 7.61 -8.16 -7.25
N THR A 88 6.72 -7.42 -7.90
CA THR A 88 7.01 -6.74 -9.17
C THR A 88 7.60 -5.35 -8.95
N MET A 89 7.25 -4.73 -7.84
CA MET A 89 7.80 -3.48 -7.36
C MET A 89 7.57 -3.38 -5.86
N ASN A 90 8.50 -2.72 -5.18
CA ASN A 90 8.34 -2.30 -3.80
C ASN A 90 9.04 -0.97 -3.58
N PHE A 91 8.60 -0.25 -2.55
CA PHE A 91 9.23 0.99 -2.12
C PHE A 91 8.90 1.23 -0.64
N ILE A 92 9.63 2.17 -0.04
CA ILE A 92 9.46 2.60 1.35
C ILE A 92 8.87 4.00 1.33
N ILE A 93 7.93 4.28 2.23
CA ILE A 93 7.42 5.63 2.47
C ILE A 93 7.53 6.00 3.95
N ASP A 94 7.70 7.29 4.20
CA ASP A 94 7.38 7.92 5.48
C ASP A 94 5.89 8.31 5.46
N TYR A 95 5.08 7.67 6.30
CA TYR A 95 3.65 7.89 6.38
C TYR A 95 3.23 8.88 7.49
N SER A 96 4.17 9.55 8.16
CA SER A 96 3.89 10.54 9.22
C SER A 96 2.85 11.59 8.78
N GLU A 97 3.09 12.21 7.62
CA GLU A 97 2.23 13.24 7.03
C GLU A 97 1.38 12.72 5.86
N HIS A 98 1.32 11.40 5.66
CA HIS A 98 0.63 10.79 4.52
C HIS A 98 -0.36 9.70 4.96
N TYR A 99 -1.31 9.38 4.09
CA TYR A 99 -2.17 8.21 4.24
C TYR A 99 -2.32 7.50 2.89
N ILE A 100 -2.65 6.21 2.95
CA ILE A 100 -2.85 5.38 1.76
C ILE A 100 -4.34 5.27 1.48
N LYS A 101 -4.74 5.43 0.21
CA LYS A 101 -6.10 5.20 -0.27
C LYS A 101 -6.10 4.14 -1.37
N LEU A 102 -6.96 3.13 -1.25
CA LEU A 102 -7.17 2.08 -2.24
C LEU A 102 -8.64 2.09 -2.69
N GLU A 103 -8.87 2.36 -3.97
CA GLU A 103 -10.21 2.42 -4.55
C GLU A 103 -10.40 1.35 -5.61
N ARG A 104 -11.54 0.65 -5.54
CA ARG A 104 -11.92 -0.30 -6.59
C ARG A 104 -12.60 0.47 -7.72
N LYS A 105 -12.02 0.42 -8.93
CA LYS A 105 -12.68 0.86 -10.15
C LYS A 105 -13.13 -0.35 -10.97
N GLU A 106 -13.89 -0.10 -12.02
CA GLU A 106 -14.45 -1.16 -12.88
C GLU A 106 -13.36 -2.04 -13.51
N TYR A 107 -12.25 -1.44 -13.97
CA TYR A 107 -11.19 -2.13 -14.71
C TYR A 107 -9.81 -2.08 -14.06
N CYS A 108 -9.65 -1.31 -13.00
CA CYS A 108 -8.36 -1.10 -12.32
C CYS A 108 -8.56 -0.89 -10.82
N VAL A 109 -7.43 -0.86 -10.12
CA VAL A 109 -7.31 -0.38 -8.76
C VAL A 109 -6.55 0.93 -8.79
N GLU A 110 -7.10 1.95 -8.15
CA GLU A 110 -6.38 3.20 -7.92
C GLU A 110 -5.80 3.15 -6.51
N MET A 111 -4.49 3.34 -6.41
CA MET A 111 -3.79 3.51 -5.15
C MET A 111 -3.25 4.93 -5.08
N HIS A 112 -3.57 5.65 -4.01
CA HIS A 112 -3.07 6.98 -3.77
C HIS A 112 -2.27 7.02 -2.48
N ILE A 113 -1.14 7.73 -2.49
CA ILE A 113 -0.43 8.18 -1.31
C ILE A 113 -0.64 9.68 -1.24
N LEU A 114 -1.41 10.12 -0.25
CA LEU A 114 -1.94 11.48 -0.15
C LEU A 114 -1.43 12.13 1.13
N LYS A 115 -1.22 13.45 1.10
CA LYS A 115 -0.94 14.22 2.31
C LYS A 115 -2.19 14.30 3.20
N ARG A 116 -1.97 14.36 4.51
CA ARG A 116 -3.03 14.54 5.52
C ARG A 116 -3.64 15.94 5.48
#